data_AF-A0A9K3LSP1-F1
#
_entry.id   AF-A0A9K3LSP1-F1
#
_cell.length_a   1.000
_cell.length_b   1.000
_cell.length_c   1.000
_cell.angle_alpha   90.00
_cell.angle_beta   90.00
_cell.angle_gamma   90.00
#
_symmetry.space_group_name_H-M   'P 1'
#
loop_
_entity.id
_entity.type
_entity.pdbx_description
1 polymer ?
#
loop_
_entity_poly.entity_id
_entity_poly.type
_entity_poly.pdbx_seq_one_letter_code
_entity_poly.pdbx_strand_id
1 'polypeptide(L)'
;MFEEAYKEPNRWGVDDNLRWTREIQGVKCVEGIFSQDHTFDVLKNYNQRNGAVALWDVASDTGEVACAVLVRSTKTRDFAHAAEHVSRRPHFKPAAMYSDTWPHKSSFWPVLFGEDIQGRLGLFHFIQRITRTLRKNYVDYALASRKLLKSVYSYHPKDYEDLLAALKAGRLGRKKFTSHDIENMQRGKIFRQRYKKYLRKVIKPPETMIQCLDNWFCRFTNPNANDTSSPF
;
A
#
# COMPACT_ATOMS: atom_id res chain seq x y z
N MET A 1 33.05 -9.90 -6.12
CA MET A 1 32.95 -8.47 -6.45
C MET A 1 32.00 -7.70 -5.51
N PHE A 2 30.82 -8.22 -5.11
CA PHE A 2 30.00 -7.54 -4.08
C PHE A 2 30.40 -7.88 -2.63
N GLU A 3 31.01 -9.04 -2.34
CA GLU A 3 31.33 -9.44 -0.96
C GLU A 3 32.45 -8.63 -0.28
N GLU A 4 33.42 -8.11 -1.02
CA GLU A 4 34.58 -7.42 -0.44
C GLU A 4 34.26 -6.00 0.04
N ALA A 5 33.31 -5.31 -0.60
CA ALA A 5 32.89 -3.97 -0.19
C ALA A 5 32.07 -3.96 1.12
N TYR A 6 31.55 -5.12 1.57
CA TYR A 6 30.70 -5.22 2.77
C TYR A 6 31.44 -5.27 4.10
N LYS A 7 32.76 -5.51 4.09
CA LYS A 7 33.53 -5.83 5.30
C LYS A 7 34.50 -4.74 5.72
N GLU A 8 34.79 -3.79 4.84
CA GLU A 8 35.67 -2.66 5.14
C GLU A 8 34.88 -1.64 5.98
N PRO A 9 35.30 -1.34 7.22
CA PRO A 9 34.65 -0.33 8.03
C PRO A 9 34.78 1.04 7.36
N ASN A 10 33.70 1.82 7.37
CA ASN A 10 33.79 3.22 6.96
C ASN A 10 34.65 4.03 7.96
N ARG A 11 34.84 5.33 7.69
CA ARG A 11 35.61 6.25 8.57
C ARG A 11 35.14 6.34 10.03
N TRP A 12 34.00 5.76 10.37
CA TRP A 12 33.44 5.68 11.72
C TRP A 12 33.51 4.27 12.34
N GLY A 13 34.25 3.34 11.72
CA GLY A 13 34.43 1.98 12.22
C GLY A 13 33.20 1.09 12.08
N VAL A 14 32.29 1.42 11.17
CA VAL A 14 31.05 0.68 10.93
C VAL A 14 31.07 0.15 9.49
N ASP A 15 30.98 -1.16 9.32
CA ASP A 15 30.77 -1.76 8.00
C ASP A 15 29.31 -1.59 7.54
N ASP A 16 29.06 -1.81 6.24
CA ASP A 16 27.73 -1.61 5.66
C ASP A 16 26.68 -2.56 6.23
N ASN A 17 27.06 -3.79 6.62
CA ASN A 17 26.14 -4.75 7.23
C ASN A 17 25.64 -4.25 8.60
N LEU A 18 26.57 -3.78 9.43
CA LEU A 18 26.26 -3.22 10.74
C LEU A 18 25.44 -1.93 10.60
N ARG A 19 25.75 -1.08 9.61
CA ARG A 19 24.96 0.12 9.32
C ARG A 19 23.51 -0.25 9.00
N TRP A 20 23.28 -1.11 8.02
CA TRP A 20 21.93 -1.49 7.60
C TRP A 20 21.14 -2.19 8.71
N THR A 21 21.81 -3.04 9.50
CA THR A 21 21.22 -3.66 10.67
C THR A 21 20.72 -2.61 11.65
N ARG A 22 21.53 -1.59 11.94
CA ARG A 22 21.14 -0.48 12.82
C ARG A 22 20.03 0.38 12.22
N GLU A 23 20.06 0.65 10.92
CA GLU A 23 19.01 1.41 10.21
C GLU A 23 17.65 0.69 10.34
N ILE A 24 17.58 -0.61 10.01
CA ILE A 24 16.36 -1.41 10.12
C ILE A 24 15.88 -1.54 11.58
N GLN A 25 16.81 -1.74 12.52
CA GLN A 25 16.48 -1.85 13.94
C GLN A 25 16.05 -0.50 14.55
N GLY A 26 16.53 0.61 14.00
CA GLY A 26 16.24 1.97 14.44
C GLY A 26 14.89 2.52 13.96
N VAL A 27 14.23 1.84 13.01
CA VAL A 27 12.90 2.24 12.53
C VAL A 27 11.91 2.30 13.69
N LYS A 28 11.21 3.43 13.79
CA LYS A 28 10.23 3.71 14.83
C LYS A 28 8.83 3.63 14.25
N CYS A 29 7.87 3.32 15.11
CA CYS A 29 6.45 3.40 14.80
C CYS A 29 5.74 3.73 16.11
N VAL A 30 5.55 5.01 16.42
CA VAL A 30 4.94 5.46 17.69
C VAL A 30 3.57 6.00 17.37
N GLU A 31 2.52 5.32 17.85
CA GLU A 31 1.11 5.61 17.52
C GLU A 31 0.83 5.59 16.01
N GLY A 32 1.76 5.05 15.23
CA GLY A 32 1.71 5.01 13.79
C GLY A 32 1.07 3.73 13.27
N ILE A 33 1.29 3.49 11.98
CA ILE A 33 0.81 2.32 11.29
C ILE A 33 2.01 1.49 10.81
N PHE A 34 1.88 0.17 10.89
CA PHE A 34 2.75 -0.71 10.11
C PHE A 34 1.95 -1.62 9.19
N SER A 35 2.60 -2.09 8.14
CA SER A 35 2.09 -3.14 7.26
C SER A 35 3.05 -4.31 7.24
N GLN A 36 2.50 -5.52 7.09
CA GLN A 36 3.29 -6.73 6.90
C GLN A 36 2.82 -7.49 5.67
N ASP A 37 3.77 -8.08 4.95
CA ASP A 37 3.50 -8.91 3.79
C ASP A 37 4.49 -10.08 3.69
N HIS A 38 4.19 -11.01 2.78
CA HIS A 38 5.13 -12.02 2.32
C HIS A 38 5.40 -11.78 0.84
N THR A 39 6.62 -11.34 0.51
CA THR A 39 7.05 -11.16 -0.88
C THR A 39 7.85 -12.36 -1.37
N PHE A 40 7.49 -12.86 -2.55
CA PHE A 40 8.07 -14.07 -3.15
C PHE A 40 9.14 -13.77 -4.19
N ASP A 41 9.03 -12.64 -4.88
CA ASP A 41 9.91 -12.30 -6.00
C ASP A 41 11.35 -12.01 -5.56
N VAL A 42 11.55 -11.59 -4.30
CA VAL A 42 12.89 -11.41 -3.70
C VAL A 42 13.74 -12.68 -3.83
N LEU A 43 13.12 -13.86 -3.76
CA LEU A 43 13.84 -15.14 -3.84
C LEU A 43 14.43 -15.43 -5.21
N LYS A 44 13.99 -14.75 -6.28
CA LYS A 44 14.54 -14.92 -7.62
C LYS A 44 16.01 -14.49 -7.69
N ASN A 45 16.39 -13.52 -6.87
CA ASN A 45 17.74 -12.96 -6.83
C ASN A 45 18.60 -13.55 -5.70
N TYR A 46 18.04 -14.45 -4.89
CA TYR A 46 18.75 -15.09 -3.79
C TYR A 46 19.11 -16.53 -4.15
N ASN A 47 20.33 -16.73 -4.63
CA ASN A 47 20.79 -18.02 -5.16
C ASN A 47 20.87 -19.12 -4.09
N GLN A 48 21.07 -18.76 -2.82
CA GLN A 48 21.17 -19.69 -1.70
C GLN A 48 19.89 -19.74 -0.88
N ARG A 49 18.77 -20.13 -1.51
CA ARG A 49 17.44 -20.08 -0.86
C ARG A 49 17.36 -20.82 0.47
N ASN A 50 18.18 -21.85 0.70
CA ASN A 50 18.25 -22.58 1.98
C ASN A 50 16.88 -22.98 2.55
N GLY A 51 15.94 -23.36 1.66
CA GLY A 51 14.56 -23.73 2.02
C GLY A 51 13.60 -22.55 2.26
N ALA A 52 14.01 -21.31 2.02
CA ALA A 52 13.13 -20.14 2.07
C ALA A 52 12.09 -20.16 0.95
N VAL A 53 10.86 -19.81 1.30
CA VAL A 53 9.68 -19.77 0.40
C VAL A 53 9.16 -18.35 0.24
N ALA A 54 9.42 -17.45 1.19
CA ALA A 54 9.13 -16.02 1.06
C ALA A 54 10.12 -15.18 1.89
N LEU A 55 10.16 -13.88 1.61
CA LEU A 55 10.61 -12.87 2.55
C LEU A 55 9.38 -12.36 3.29
N TRP A 56 9.39 -12.44 4.62
CA TRP A 56 8.44 -11.71 5.46
C TRP A 56 9.03 -10.33 5.78
N ASP A 57 8.29 -9.27 5.47
CA ASP A 57 8.71 -7.90 5.72
C ASP A 57 7.68 -7.09 6.50
N VAL A 58 8.18 -6.10 7.24
CA VAL A 58 7.41 -5.11 7.98
C VAL A 58 7.86 -3.74 7.55
N ALA A 59 6.93 -2.91 7.11
CA ALA A 59 7.15 -1.51 6.78
C ALA A 59 6.30 -0.62 7.68
N SER A 60 6.83 0.54 8.06
CA SER A 60 6.10 1.59 8.79
C SER A 60 5.41 2.56 7.83
N ASP A 61 4.59 3.44 8.37
CA ASP A 61 3.91 4.53 7.65
C ASP A 61 4.85 5.59 7.07
N THR A 62 6.09 5.67 7.55
CA THR A 62 7.14 6.51 6.94
C THR A 62 7.68 5.90 5.64
N GLY A 63 7.35 4.64 5.36
CA GLY A 63 7.89 3.86 4.24
C GLY A 63 9.20 3.15 4.55
N GLU A 64 9.69 3.24 5.79
CA GLU A 64 10.91 2.55 6.23
C GLU A 64 10.63 1.09 6.57
N VAL A 65 11.55 0.19 6.20
CA VAL A 65 11.47 -1.24 6.49
C VAL A 65 12.00 -1.52 7.89
N ALA A 66 11.13 -1.95 8.80
CA ALA A 66 11.47 -2.27 10.18
C ALA A 66 11.95 -3.72 10.37
N CYS A 67 11.58 -4.62 9.46
CA CYS A 67 12.02 -6.01 9.48
C CYS A 67 11.95 -6.63 8.09
N ALA A 68 12.89 -7.51 7.76
CA ALA A 68 12.88 -8.31 6.56
C ALA A 68 13.62 -9.63 6.87
N VAL A 69 12.92 -10.77 6.83
CA VAL A 69 13.50 -12.09 7.13
C VAL A 69 13.02 -13.14 6.14
N LEU A 70 13.93 -14.03 5.73
CA LEU A 70 13.57 -15.17 4.89
C LEU A 70 12.89 -16.25 5.74
N VAL A 71 11.74 -16.75 5.26
CA VAL A 71 10.90 -17.69 5.99
C VAL A 71 10.61 -18.94 5.16
N ARG A 72 10.50 -20.08 5.85
CA ARG A 72 10.24 -21.39 5.22
C ARG A 72 8.79 -21.59 4.79
N SER A 73 7.87 -20.80 5.32
CA SER A 73 6.48 -20.74 4.85
C SER A 73 5.81 -19.42 5.28
N THR A 74 4.57 -19.20 4.86
CA THR A 74 3.75 -18.02 5.25
C THR A 74 3.01 -18.20 6.58
N LYS A 75 3.24 -19.33 7.26
CA LYS A 75 2.63 -19.65 8.56
C LYS A 75 3.24 -18.80 9.66
N THR A 76 2.43 -18.42 10.64
CA THR A 76 2.84 -17.57 11.78
C THR A 76 4.09 -18.08 12.48
N ARG A 77 4.19 -19.40 12.73
CA ARG A 77 5.35 -20.00 13.40
C ARG A 77 6.70 -19.69 12.75
N ASP A 78 6.73 -19.45 11.44
CA ASP A 78 7.97 -19.29 10.69
C ASP A 78 8.47 -17.83 10.67
N PHE A 79 7.63 -16.86 11.05
CA PHE A 79 8.02 -15.45 11.23
C PHE A 79 7.78 -14.90 12.64
N ALA A 80 7.11 -15.66 13.52
CA ALA A 80 6.67 -15.19 14.85
C ALA A 80 7.83 -14.61 15.68
N HIS A 81 8.99 -15.28 15.66
CA HIS A 81 10.16 -14.81 16.37
C HIS A 81 10.62 -13.43 15.87
N ALA A 82 10.66 -13.22 14.56
CA ALA A 82 11.03 -11.91 14.00
C ALA A 82 9.99 -10.83 14.35
N ALA A 83 8.70 -11.16 14.32
CA ALA A 83 7.63 -10.25 14.73
C ALA A 83 7.73 -9.87 16.22
N GLU A 84 8.06 -10.84 17.09
CA GLU A 84 8.29 -10.59 18.51
C GLU A 84 9.52 -9.70 18.75
N HIS A 85 10.60 -9.90 18.00
CA HIS A 85 11.77 -9.01 18.07
C HIS A 85 11.44 -7.57 17.68
N VAL A 86 10.52 -7.37 16.72
CA VAL A 86 10.02 -6.04 16.36
C VAL A 86 9.18 -5.46 17.49
N SER A 87 8.27 -6.24 18.07
CA SER A 87 7.35 -5.73 19.10
C SER A 87 8.04 -5.36 20.41
N ARG A 88 9.18 -5.97 20.72
CA ARG A 88 9.99 -5.64 21.90
C ARG A 88 10.79 -4.34 21.77
N ARG A 89 10.81 -3.70 20.59
CA ARG A 89 11.57 -2.45 20.40
C ARG A 89 10.88 -1.29 21.13
N PRO A 90 11.59 -0.51 21.97
CA PRO A 90 10.97 0.54 22.78
C PRO A 90 10.17 1.59 22.00
N HIS A 91 10.55 1.85 20.75
CA HIS A 91 9.94 2.85 19.87
C HIS A 91 9.06 2.25 18.77
N PHE A 92 8.70 0.97 18.87
CA PHE A 92 7.80 0.29 17.93
C PHE A 92 6.49 -0.05 18.65
N LYS A 93 5.66 0.97 18.84
CA LYS A 93 4.36 0.96 19.50
C LYS A 93 3.27 1.42 18.51
N PRO A 94 2.91 0.59 17.53
CA PRO A 94 1.95 0.95 16.49
C PRO A 94 0.52 1.02 17.04
N ALA A 95 -0.28 1.93 16.49
CA ALA A 95 -1.73 1.98 16.72
C ALA A 95 -2.51 1.04 15.79
N ALA A 96 -1.98 0.75 14.59
CA ALA A 96 -2.63 -0.13 13.64
C ALA A 96 -1.67 -1.02 12.84
N MET A 97 -2.16 -2.19 12.44
CA MET A 97 -1.47 -3.14 11.55
C MET A 97 -2.30 -3.39 10.30
N TYR A 98 -1.67 -3.26 9.12
CA TYR A 98 -2.28 -3.60 7.83
C TYR A 98 -1.75 -4.93 7.30
N SER A 99 -2.67 -5.77 6.83
CA SER A 99 -2.34 -6.99 6.09
C SER A 99 -3.32 -7.24 4.95
N ASP A 100 -2.81 -7.78 3.87
CA ASP A 100 -3.58 -8.29 2.74
C ASP A 100 -4.51 -9.46 3.12
N THR A 101 -4.22 -10.13 4.23
CA THR A 101 -4.98 -11.30 4.69
C THR A 101 -5.94 -11.03 5.84
N TRP A 102 -6.03 -9.80 6.35
CA TRP A 102 -6.92 -9.48 7.48
C TRP A 102 -8.38 -9.93 7.24
N PRO A 103 -9.07 -10.56 8.20
CA PRO A 103 -8.72 -10.76 9.62
C PRO A 103 -7.93 -12.04 9.92
N HIS A 104 -7.32 -12.68 8.92
CA HIS A 104 -6.44 -13.82 9.19
C HIS A 104 -5.32 -13.42 10.15
N LYS A 105 -5.06 -14.26 11.16
CA LYS A 105 -4.13 -14.00 12.28
C LYS A 105 -4.55 -12.83 13.18
N SER A 106 -5.83 -12.48 13.26
CA SER A 106 -6.32 -11.41 14.14
C SER A 106 -5.99 -11.62 15.61
N SER A 107 -5.92 -12.86 16.08
CA SER A 107 -5.54 -13.19 17.46
C SER A 107 -4.02 -13.14 17.72
N PHE A 108 -3.18 -13.11 16.69
CA PHE A 108 -1.72 -13.13 16.87
C PHE A 108 -1.15 -11.76 17.24
N TRP A 109 -1.66 -10.69 16.64
CA TRP A 109 -1.12 -9.35 16.81
C TRP A 109 -1.39 -8.73 18.19
N PRO A 110 -2.57 -8.93 18.81
CA PRO A 110 -2.82 -8.48 20.19
C PRO A 110 -1.86 -9.08 21.21
N VAL A 111 -1.42 -10.33 20.99
CA VAL A 111 -0.42 -10.98 21.85
C VAL A 111 0.92 -10.24 21.82
N LEU A 112 1.27 -9.62 20.69
CA LEU A 112 2.55 -8.92 20.52
C LEU A 112 2.50 -7.44 20.89
N PHE A 113 1.37 -6.77 20.65
CA PHE A 113 1.25 -5.31 20.72
C PHE A 113 0.16 -4.80 21.68
N GLY A 114 -0.56 -5.71 22.36
CA GLY A 114 -1.70 -5.38 23.23
C GLY A 114 -3.04 -5.35 22.48
N GLU A 115 -4.14 -5.43 23.24
CA GLU A 115 -5.51 -5.50 22.71
C GLU A 115 -5.96 -4.24 21.95
N ASP A 116 -5.30 -3.10 22.17
CA ASP A 116 -5.65 -1.83 21.54
C ASP A 116 -5.27 -1.77 20.05
N ILE A 117 -4.40 -2.68 19.57
CA ILE A 117 -3.92 -2.64 18.19
C ILE A 117 -5.04 -2.91 17.18
N GLN A 118 -5.22 -1.97 16.26
CA GLN A 118 -6.25 -2.08 15.24
C GLN A 118 -5.74 -2.84 14.00
N GLY A 119 -6.28 -4.02 13.74
CA GLY A 119 -6.00 -4.74 12.51
C GLY A 119 -6.85 -4.26 11.33
N ARG A 120 -6.23 -4.09 10.17
CA ARG A 120 -6.85 -3.51 8.98
C ARG A 120 -6.48 -4.28 7.71
N LEU A 121 -7.43 -4.31 6.78
CA LEU A 121 -7.22 -4.92 5.46
C LEU A 121 -6.49 -3.95 4.54
N GLY A 122 -5.49 -4.45 3.81
CA GLY A 122 -4.81 -3.68 2.76
C GLY A 122 -5.79 -3.04 1.77
N LEU A 123 -5.55 -1.77 1.41
CA LEU A 123 -6.44 -0.97 0.55
C LEU A 123 -6.79 -1.66 -0.78
N PHE A 124 -5.83 -2.37 -1.38
CA PHE A 124 -6.05 -3.11 -2.62
C PHE A 124 -7.10 -4.21 -2.42
N HIS A 125 -6.95 -5.04 -1.39
CA HIS A 125 -7.86 -6.14 -1.09
C HIS A 125 -9.23 -5.65 -0.63
N PHE A 126 -9.28 -4.55 0.13
CA PHE A 126 -10.53 -3.88 0.47
C PHE A 126 -11.34 -3.53 -0.78
N ILE A 127 -10.73 -2.81 -1.73
CA ILE A 127 -11.37 -2.45 -3.00
C ILE A 127 -11.69 -3.69 -3.83
N GLN A 128 -10.80 -4.69 -3.85
CA GLN A 128 -10.99 -5.90 -4.63
C GLN A 128 -12.17 -6.75 -4.12
N ARG A 129 -12.38 -6.83 -2.81
CA ARG A 129 -13.53 -7.54 -2.22
C ARG A 129 -14.85 -6.94 -2.72
N ILE A 130 -14.97 -5.62 -2.73
CA ILE A 130 -16.15 -4.92 -3.27
C ILE A 130 -16.25 -5.10 -4.78
N THR A 131 -15.15 -4.93 -5.52
CA THR A 131 -15.16 -5.03 -6.99
C THR A 131 -15.57 -6.44 -7.46
N ARG A 132 -15.26 -7.49 -6.69
CA ARG A 132 -15.64 -8.87 -6.99
C ARG A 132 -17.14 -9.14 -6.90
N THR A 133 -17.90 -8.33 -6.16
CA THR A 133 -19.37 -8.47 -6.08
C THR A 133 -20.09 -7.77 -7.23
N LEU A 134 -19.38 -6.97 -8.03
CA LEU A 134 -19.96 -6.23 -9.15
C LEU A 134 -20.15 -7.13 -10.40
N ARG A 135 -21.28 -6.94 -11.09
CA ARG A 135 -21.56 -7.61 -12.37
C ARG A 135 -20.75 -6.97 -13.50
N LYS A 136 -19.73 -7.68 -14.01
CA LYS A 136 -18.82 -7.17 -15.05
C LYS A 136 -19.49 -6.76 -16.36
N ASN A 137 -20.60 -7.42 -16.71
CA ASN A 137 -21.33 -7.17 -17.96
C ASN A 137 -22.39 -6.07 -17.82
N TYR A 138 -22.51 -5.44 -16.65
CA TYR A 138 -23.44 -4.33 -16.46
C TYR A 138 -22.93 -3.08 -17.18
N VAL A 139 -23.82 -2.33 -17.82
CA VAL A 139 -23.48 -1.14 -18.63
C VAL A 139 -22.65 -0.11 -17.85
N ASP A 140 -22.97 0.09 -16.56
CA ASP A 140 -22.26 1.04 -15.71
C ASP A 140 -21.08 0.45 -14.95
N TYR A 141 -20.68 -0.80 -15.20
CA TYR A 141 -19.60 -1.44 -14.43
C TYR A 141 -18.32 -0.58 -14.37
N ALA A 142 -17.93 0.02 -15.50
CA ALA A 142 -16.76 0.88 -15.57
C ALA A 142 -16.94 2.20 -14.79
N LEU A 143 -18.15 2.76 -14.79
CA LEU A 143 -18.48 3.97 -14.03
C LEU A 143 -18.52 3.68 -12.53
N ALA A 144 -19.21 2.61 -12.13
CA ALA A 144 -19.27 2.12 -10.76
C ALA A 144 -17.87 1.85 -10.20
N SER A 145 -17.03 1.13 -10.95
CA SER A 145 -15.65 0.84 -10.56
C SER A 145 -14.82 2.10 -10.34
N ARG A 146 -14.92 3.11 -11.23
CA ARG A 146 -14.18 4.38 -11.07
C ARG A 146 -14.69 5.18 -9.88
N LYS A 147 -16.01 5.27 -9.69
CA LYS A 147 -16.61 5.99 -8.56
C LYS A 147 -16.26 5.31 -7.23
N LEU A 148 -16.22 3.98 -7.17
CA LEU A 148 -15.75 3.24 -5.98
C LEU A 148 -14.34 3.67 -5.57
N LEU A 149 -13.39 3.72 -6.51
CA LEU A 149 -12.03 4.18 -6.21
C LEU A 149 -12.02 5.61 -5.66
N LYS A 150 -12.80 6.50 -6.28
CA LYS A 150 -12.94 7.91 -5.83
C LYS A 150 -13.62 8.03 -4.47
N SER A 151 -14.46 7.07 -4.07
CA SER A 151 -15.08 7.03 -2.74
C SER A 151 -14.10 6.65 -1.64
N VAL A 152 -13.00 5.98 -1.97
CA VAL A 152 -12.04 5.48 -0.97
C VAL A 152 -10.80 6.37 -0.86
N TYR A 153 -10.31 6.90 -1.98
CA TYR A 153 -9.12 7.74 -1.98
C TYR A 153 -9.20 8.86 -3.01
N SER A 154 -8.43 9.93 -2.78
CA SER A 154 -8.08 10.94 -3.77
C SER A 154 -6.60 10.83 -4.12
N TYR A 155 -6.19 11.53 -5.19
CA TYR A 155 -4.77 11.78 -5.42
C TYR A 155 -4.35 13.03 -4.66
N HIS A 156 -3.10 13.07 -4.19
CA HIS A 156 -2.54 14.26 -3.57
C HIS A 156 -2.65 15.44 -4.55
N PRO A 157 -3.26 16.59 -4.16
CA PRO A 157 -3.59 17.66 -5.10
C PRO A 157 -2.40 18.17 -5.89
N LYS A 158 -1.29 18.45 -5.19
CA LYS A 158 -0.05 18.94 -5.82
C LYS A 158 0.54 17.94 -6.81
N ASP A 159 0.64 16.67 -6.44
CA ASP A 159 1.17 15.61 -7.32
C ASP A 159 0.31 15.49 -8.59
N TYR A 160 -1.00 15.66 -8.43
CA TYR A 160 -1.94 15.62 -9.54
C TYR A 160 -1.81 16.84 -10.46
N GLU A 161 -1.73 18.05 -9.90
CA GLU A 161 -1.51 19.30 -10.65
C GLU A 161 -0.17 19.28 -11.39
N ASP A 162 0.91 18.89 -10.73
CA ASP A 162 2.24 18.77 -11.31
C ASP A 162 2.27 17.77 -12.46
N LEU A 163 1.58 16.62 -12.31
CA LEU A 163 1.41 15.66 -13.39
C LEU A 163 0.67 16.27 -14.58
N LEU A 164 -0.43 16.98 -14.34
CA LEU A 164 -1.21 17.63 -15.41
C LEU A 164 -0.36 18.67 -16.15
N ALA A 165 0.40 19.50 -15.42
CA ALA A 165 1.31 20.47 -16.00
C ALA A 165 2.41 19.79 -16.84
N ALA A 166 3.01 18.71 -16.33
CA ALA A 166 4.03 17.95 -17.03
C ALA A 166 3.51 17.29 -18.31
N LEU A 167 2.27 16.78 -18.31
CA LEU A 167 1.62 16.21 -19.50
C LEU A 167 1.32 17.27 -20.57
N LYS A 168 0.80 18.43 -20.16
CA LYS A 168 0.55 19.57 -21.07
C LYS A 168 1.85 20.11 -21.68
N ALA A 169 2.93 20.13 -20.89
CA ALA A 169 4.24 20.56 -21.35
C ALA A 169 5.01 19.49 -22.14
N GLY A 170 4.54 18.24 -22.19
CA GLY A 170 5.21 17.14 -22.90
C GLY A 170 6.45 16.58 -22.20
N ARG A 171 6.62 16.85 -20.90
CA ARG A 171 7.81 16.48 -20.11
C ARG A 171 7.91 14.97 -19.83
N LEU A 172 6.82 14.20 -20.01
CA LEU A 172 6.74 12.78 -19.69
C LEU A 172 6.73 11.84 -20.92
N GLY A 173 7.13 12.33 -22.09
CA GLY A 173 7.18 11.51 -23.30
C GLY A 173 7.25 12.27 -24.62
N ARG A 174 7.70 13.53 -24.62
CA ARG A 174 7.83 14.44 -25.78
C ARG A 174 6.51 14.83 -26.47
N LYS A 175 5.43 14.05 -26.30
CA LYS A 175 4.07 14.39 -26.72
C LYS A 175 3.41 15.30 -25.70
N LYS A 176 2.97 16.49 -26.15
CA LYS A 176 2.09 17.37 -25.39
C LYS A 176 0.65 16.85 -25.48
N PHE A 177 -0.09 16.94 -24.38
CA PHE A 177 -1.49 16.58 -24.32
C PHE A 177 -2.35 17.80 -24.05
N THR A 178 -3.44 17.96 -24.78
CA THR A 178 -4.46 18.97 -24.48
C THR A 178 -5.27 18.54 -23.25
N SER A 179 -6.04 19.47 -22.65
CA SER A 179 -6.98 19.11 -21.57
C SER A 179 -7.96 18.01 -22.02
N HIS A 180 -8.45 18.11 -23.26
CA HIS A 180 -9.36 17.11 -23.85
C HIS A 180 -8.71 15.72 -23.98
N ASP A 181 -7.44 15.66 -24.41
CA ASP A 181 -6.71 14.39 -24.47
C ASP A 181 -6.55 13.76 -23.08
N ILE A 182 -6.27 14.59 -22.08
CA ILE A 182 -6.10 14.14 -20.69
C ILE A 182 -7.42 13.60 -20.14
N GLU A 183 -8.53 14.30 -20.35
CA GLU A 183 -9.87 13.83 -19.95
C GLU A 183 -10.20 12.49 -20.61
N ASN A 184 -9.93 12.36 -21.91
CA ASN A 184 -10.07 11.09 -22.64
C ASN A 184 -9.23 9.97 -22.00
N MET A 185 -7.97 10.24 -21.65
CA MET A 185 -7.09 9.26 -21.00
C MET A 185 -7.60 8.86 -19.61
N GLN A 186 -8.15 9.80 -18.84
CA GLN A 186 -8.69 9.56 -17.50
C GLN A 186 -9.99 8.73 -17.51
N ARG A 187 -10.76 8.79 -18.59
CA ARG A 187 -11.91 7.90 -18.80
C ARG A 187 -11.47 6.45 -19.02
N GLY A 188 -10.32 6.25 -19.65
CA GLY A 188 -9.74 4.94 -19.93
C GLY A 188 -8.82 4.38 -18.84
N LYS A 189 -8.16 3.25 -19.15
CA LYS A 189 -7.15 2.62 -18.27
C LYS A 189 -5.76 3.23 -18.40
N ILE A 190 -5.50 3.94 -19.50
CA ILE A 190 -4.17 4.45 -19.89
C ILE A 190 -3.60 5.37 -18.81
N PHE A 191 -4.41 6.33 -18.32
CA PHE A 191 -3.94 7.30 -17.33
C PHE A 191 -3.42 6.60 -16.07
N ARG A 192 -4.20 5.65 -15.55
CA ARG A 192 -3.82 4.86 -14.37
C ARG A 192 -2.63 3.95 -14.65
N GLN A 193 -2.56 3.29 -15.81
CA GLN A 193 -1.45 2.38 -16.11
C GLN A 193 -0.11 3.10 -16.22
N ARG A 194 -0.08 4.26 -16.89
CA ARG A 194 1.16 4.98 -17.18
C ARG A 194 1.58 5.92 -16.06
N TYR A 195 0.62 6.60 -15.44
CA TYR A 195 0.91 7.74 -14.58
C TYR A 195 0.63 7.51 -13.09
N LYS A 196 0.06 6.36 -12.69
CA LYS A 196 -0.18 6.06 -11.25
C LYS A 196 1.07 6.20 -10.38
N LYS A 197 2.25 5.95 -10.94
CA LYS A 197 3.53 5.99 -10.22
C LYS A 197 3.94 7.40 -9.79
N TYR A 198 3.35 8.44 -10.38
CA TYR A 198 3.57 9.84 -10.04
C TYR A 198 2.52 10.38 -9.07
N LEU A 199 1.53 9.58 -8.68
CA LEU A 199 0.37 10.03 -7.93
C LEU A 199 0.29 9.31 -6.59
N ARG A 200 0.59 10.05 -5.52
CA ARG A 200 0.33 9.57 -4.16
C ARG A 200 -1.17 9.49 -3.93
N LYS A 201 -1.62 8.36 -3.39
CA LYS A 201 -3.00 8.21 -2.94
C LYS A 201 -3.13 8.75 -1.52
N VAL A 202 -4.18 9.52 -1.29
CA VAL A 202 -4.59 9.98 0.03
C VAL A 202 -5.90 9.27 0.35
N ILE A 203 -5.86 8.38 1.34
CA ILE A 203 -7.07 7.69 1.82
C ILE A 203 -7.96 8.76 2.44
N LYS A 204 -9.26 8.72 2.12
CA LYS A 204 -10.21 9.68 2.68
C LYS A 204 -10.36 9.45 4.19
N PRO A 205 -10.64 10.50 4.98
CA PRO A 205 -11.04 10.35 6.37
C PRO A 205 -12.22 9.37 6.49
N PRO A 206 -12.32 8.61 7.60
CA PRO A 206 -13.31 7.55 7.76
C PRO A 206 -14.74 8.00 7.43
N GLU A 207 -15.17 9.13 7.98
CA GLU A 207 -16.53 9.66 7.85
C GLU A 207 -16.84 10.03 6.40
N THR A 208 -15.90 10.71 5.74
CA THR A 208 -16.00 11.06 4.32
C THR A 208 -16.04 9.82 3.45
N MET A 209 -15.21 8.81 3.74
CA MET A 209 -15.20 7.56 3.00
C MET A 209 -16.52 6.80 3.15
N ILE A 210 -17.07 6.71 4.37
CA ILE A 210 -18.37 6.09 4.65
C ILE A 210 -19.45 6.77 3.82
N GLN A 211 -19.60 8.09 3.95
CA GLN A 211 -20.58 8.86 3.18
C GLN A 211 -20.43 8.67 1.66
N CYS A 212 -19.18 8.67 1.16
CA CYS A 212 -18.91 8.47 -0.27
C CYS A 212 -19.23 7.05 -0.74
N LEU A 213 -19.07 6.04 0.13
CA LEU A 213 -19.41 4.65 -0.16
C LEU A 213 -20.93 4.44 -0.11
N ASP A 214 -21.64 5.08 0.82
CA ASP A 214 -23.10 5.03 0.90
C ASP A 214 -23.74 5.68 -0.33
N ASN A 215 -23.28 6.88 -0.70
CA ASN A 215 -23.72 7.56 -1.93
C ASN A 215 -23.45 6.71 -3.18
N TRP A 216 -22.28 6.04 -3.21
CA TRP A 216 -21.94 5.12 -4.29
C TRP A 216 -22.87 3.90 -4.31
N PHE A 217 -23.12 3.29 -3.16
CA PHE A 217 -24.00 2.13 -3.02
C PHE A 217 -25.40 2.48 -3.49
N CYS A 218 -26.04 3.49 -2.90
CA CYS A 218 -27.39 3.94 -3.26
C CYS A 218 -27.53 4.18 -4.76
N ARG A 219 -26.56 4.85 -5.40
CA ARG A 219 -26.58 5.12 -6.84
C ARG A 219 -26.59 3.86 -7.70
N PHE A 220 -25.85 2.83 -7.30
CA PHE A 220 -25.64 1.63 -8.13
C PHE A 220 -26.47 0.42 -7.70
N THR A 221 -27.24 0.53 -6.61
CA THR A 221 -28.16 -0.52 -6.14
C THR A 221 -29.63 -0.11 -6.18
N ASN A 222 -29.96 1.18 -6.15
CA ASN A 222 -31.36 1.64 -6.22
C ASN A 222 -31.75 1.98 -7.67
N PRO A 223 -32.73 1.28 -8.29
CA PRO A 223 -33.20 1.56 -9.64
C PRO A 223 -33.77 2.98 -9.82
N ASN A 224 -34.18 3.62 -8.73
CA ASN A 224 -34.85 4.93 -8.71
C ASN A 224 -33.94 6.09 -8.30
N ALA A 225 -32.62 5.87 -8.14
CA ALA A 225 -31.67 6.90 -7.69
C ALA A 225 -31.05 7.73 -8.84
N ASN A 226 -31.58 7.59 -10.07
CA ASN A 226 -31.24 8.53 -11.13
C ASN A 226 -32.17 9.75 -11.06
N ASP A 227 -31.54 10.92 -11.20
CA ASP A 227 -32.10 12.27 -11.19
C ASP A 227 -32.47 12.90 -9.85
N THR A 228 -31.44 13.21 -9.05
CA THR A 228 -31.34 14.55 -8.47
C THR A 228 -29.88 15.00 -8.38
N SER A 229 -29.51 15.94 -9.26
CA SER A 229 -28.53 17.02 -9.08
C SER A 229 -27.14 16.70 -8.53
N SER A 230 -26.14 16.79 -9.41
CA SER A 230 -24.77 17.19 -9.06
C SER A 230 -24.66 18.72 -9.11
N PRO A 231 -24.33 19.43 -8.03
CA PRO A 231 -23.66 20.71 -8.11
C PRO A 231 -22.17 20.50 -7.78
N PHE A 232 -21.34 20.71 -8.79
CA PHE A 232 -19.88 20.95 -8.76
C PHE A 232 -18.95 19.85 -8.25
#